data_AF-R0K119-F1
#
_entry.id   AF-R0K119-F1
#
_cell.length_a   1.000
_cell.length_b   1.000
_cell.length_c   1.000
_cell.angle_alpha   90.00
_cell.angle_beta   90.00
_cell.angle_gamma   90.00
#
_symmetry.space_group_name_H-M   'P 1'
#
loop_
_entity.id
_entity.type
_entity.pdbx_description
1 polymer ?
#
loop_
_entity_poly.entity_id
_entity_poly.type
_entity_poly.pdbx_seq_one_letter_code
_entity_poly.pdbx_strand_id
1 'polypeptide(L)'
;MAMAPRKGTRRACDPCSVRKVRCDGNQPCARCEAAKWDCTYLKTHGKSGPKGPRRTTEAAIRRLQERSKTSHHGSRSASETSRETGSPVNELPYLTPLPHVGDANLDPKG
;
A
#
# COMPACT_ATOMS: atom_id res chain seq x y z
N MET A 1 1.62 -19.92 -42.69
CA MET A 1 2.50 -18.72 -42.61
C MET A 1 2.58 -18.29 -41.15
N ALA A 2 3.73 -18.47 -40.48
CA ALA A 2 3.85 -18.19 -39.05
C ALA A 2 4.24 -16.71 -38.80
N MET A 3 3.33 -15.95 -38.18
CA MET A 3 3.59 -14.59 -37.69
C MET A 3 4.08 -14.69 -36.24
N ALA A 4 5.39 -14.72 -36.03
CA ALA A 4 5.97 -14.49 -34.71
C ALA A 4 6.07 -12.97 -34.46
N PRO A 5 5.63 -12.45 -33.29
CA PRO A 5 5.89 -11.05 -32.94
C PRO A 5 7.39 -10.85 -32.79
N ARG A 6 8.00 -10.15 -33.76
CA ARG A 6 9.44 -9.88 -33.78
C ARG A 6 9.81 -9.00 -32.61
N LYS A 7 10.64 -9.54 -31.70
CA LYS A 7 11.39 -8.76 -30.71
C LYS A 7 12.18 -7.68 -31.46
N GLY A 8 11.67 -6.45 -31.46
CA GLY A 8 12.30 -5.31 -32.13
C GLY A 8 11.71 -4.91 -33.49
N THR A 9 10.40 -4.98 -33.71
CA THR A 9 9.82 -4.10 -34.76
C THR A 9 10.15 -2.66 -34.39
N ARG A 10 10.96 -2.00 -35.23
CA ARG A 10 11.34 -0.58 -35.07
C ARG A 10 10.10 0.22 -34.69
N ARG A 11 10.25 1.07 -33.66
CA ARG A 11 9.17 1.97 -33.21
C ARG A 11 8.66 2.74 -34.44
N ALA A 12 7.34 2.90 -34.55
CA ALA A 12 6.76 3.74 -35.58
C ALA A 12 7.04 5.22 -35.29
N CYS A 13 7.21 6.02 -36.33
CA CYS A 13 7.32 7.47 -36.20
C CYS A 13 6.09 8.07 -35.52
N ASP A 14 6.20 9.26 -34.94
CA ASP A 14 5.12 9.94 -34.23
C ASP A 14 3.87 10.14 -35.10
N PRO A 15 3.94 10.67 -36.34
CA PRO A 15 2.75 10.77 -37.19
C PRO A 15 2.21 9.40 -37.65
N CYS A 16 3.08 8.41 -37.85
CA CYS A 16 2.70 7.04 -38.22
C CYS A 16 1.92 6.36 -37.08
N SER A 17 2.39 6.56 -35.84
CA SER A 17 1.80 6.01 -34.62
C SER A 17 0.42 6.62 -34.37
N VAL A 18 0.29 7.94 -34.50
CA VAL A 18 -0.99 8.65 -34.35
C VAL A 18 -2.02 8.17 -35.38
N ARG A 19 -1.59 7.98 -36.64
CA ARG A 19 -2.44 7.46 -37.72
C ARG A 19 -2.66 5.94 -37.68
N LYS A 20 -1.98 5.24 -36.76
CA LYS A 20 -1.99 3.77 -36.64
C LYS A 20 -1.65 3.06 -37.96
N VAL A 21 -0.75 3.63 -38.75
CA VAL A 21 -0.25 3.04 -40.00
C VAL A 21 1.12 2.40 -39.80
N ARG A 22 1.48 1.48 -40.69
CA ARG A 22 2.81 0.85 -40.65
C ARG A 22 3.89 1.87 -41.05
N CYS A 23 4.90 1.98 -40.20
CA CYS A 23 6.07 2.81 -40.44
C CYS A 23 7.20 1.95 -41.00
N ASP A 24 7.87 2.44 -42.04
CA ASP A 24 9.08 1.86 -42.62
C ASP A 24 10.33 2.09 -41.76
N GLY A 25 10.31 3.10 -40.90
CA GLY A 25 11.39 3.36 -39.92
C GLY A 25 12.60 4.11 -40.47
N ASN A 26 12.51 4.67 -41.69
CA ASN A 26 13.50 5.61 -42.22
C ASN A 26 13.27 7.03 -41.65
N GLN A 27 14.25 7.92 -41.82
CA GLN A 27 14.16 9.31 -41.40
C GLN A 27 14.51 10.26 -42.57
N PRO A 28 13.51 10.89 -43.21
CA PRO A 28 12.07 10.75 -42.97
C PRO A 28 11.51 9.40 -43.44
N CYS A 29 10.39 8.97 -42.87
CA CYS A 29 9.70 7.75 -43.29
C CYS A 29 9.01 7.98 -44.66
N ALA A 30 8.89 6.96 -45.51
CA ALA A 30 8.31 7.12 -46.86
C ALA A 30 6.90 7.71 -46.85
N ARG A 31 6.09 7.35 -45.84
CA ARG A 31 4.74 7.91 -45.66
C ARG A 31 4.78 9.38 -45.23
N CYS A 32 5.76 9.74 -44.40
CA CYS A 32 5.97 11.08 -43.89
C CYS A 32 6.43 12.01 -45.01
N GLU A 33 7.35 11.54 -45.85
CA GLU A 33 7.83 12.24 -47.04
C GLU A 33 6.70 12.48 -48.05
N ALA A 34 5.96 11.44 -48.42
CA ALA A 34 4.86 11.56 -49.39
C ALA A 34 3.76 12.52 -48.92
N ALA A 35 3.47 12.53 -47.62
CA ALA A 35 2.45 13.38 -47.05
C ALA A 35 3.00 14.72 -46.50
N LYS A 36 4.32 14.96 -46.63
CA LYS A 36 5.03 16.16 -46.16
C LYS A 36 4.77 16.50 -44.67
N TRP A 37 4.87 15.48 -43.81
CA TRP A 37 4.76 15.65 -42.35
C TRP A 37 6.11 15.52 -41.66
N ASP A 38 6.24 16.20 -40.52
CA ASP A 38 7.42 16.12 -39.67
C ASP A 38 7.60 14.71 -39.08
N CYS A 39 8.54 13.96 -39.65
CA CYS A 39 8.88 12.61 -39.22
C CYS A 39 9.73 12.65 -37.95
N THR A 40 9.07 12.61 -36.79
CA THR A 40 9.73 12.65 -35.48
C THR A 40 9.56 11.34 -34.72
N TYR A 41 10.49 11.08 -33.79
CA TYR A 41 10.47 9.95 -32.86
C TYR A 41 10.62 10.44 -31.41
N LEU A 42 10.27 11.70 -31.15
CA LEU A 42 10.53 12.37 -29.89
C LEU A 42 9.47 12.04 -28.84
N LYS A 43 8.29 11.59 -29.24
CA LYS A 43 7.18 11.36 -28.30
C LYS A 43 7.49 10.23 -27.32
N THR A 44 7.78 10.56 -26.07
CA THR A 44 7.78 9.59 -24.98
C THR A 44 6.33 9.27 -24.63
N HIS A 45 5.90 8.01 -24.78
CA HIS A 45 4.62 7.60 -24.21
C HIS A 45 4.71 7.73 -22.69
N GLY A 46 3.96 8.69 -22.13
CA GLY A 46 3.79 8.76 -20.69
C GLY A 46 3.31 7.40 -20.20
N LYS A 47 4.07 6.80 -19.27
CA LYS A 47 3.57 5.63 -18.54
C LYS A 47 2.27 6.11 -17.88
N SER A 48 1.15 5.50 -18.21
CA SER A 48 -0.09 5.75 -17.46
C SER A 48 0.27 5.63 -15.98
N GLY A 49 -0.19 6.58 -15.16
CA GLY A 49 0.01 6.53 -13.72
C GLY A 49 -0.43 5.17 -13.15
N PRO A 50 -0.07 4.85 -11.89
CA PRO A 50 -0.40 3.56 -11.31
C PRO A 50 -1.88 3.25 -11.51
N LYS A 51 -2.17 2.27 -12.39
CA LYS A 51 -3.51 1.69 -12.48
C LYS A 51 -3.73 1.12 -11.09
N GLY A 52 -4.69 1.65 -10.33
CA GLY A 52 -4.91 1.31 -8.92
C GLY A 52 -4.95 -0.19 -8.64
N PRO A 53 -4.99 -0.59 -7.36
CA PRO A 53 -4.96 -2.01 -6.99
C PRO A 53 -6.02 -2.80 -7.77
N ARG A 54 -5.64 -3.97 -8.29
CA ARG A 54 -6.61 -4.86 -8.95
C ARG A 54 -7.63 -5.32 -7.91
N ARG A 55 -8.86 -5.65 -8.32
CA ARG A 55 -9.93 -6.17 -7.44
C ARG A 55 -9.48 -7.27 -6.48
N THR A 56 -8.63 -8.17 -6.95
CA THR A 56 -8.04 -9.24 -6.13
C THR A 56 -7.12 -8.69 -5.04
N THR A 57 -6.28 -7.71 -5.38
CA THR A 57 -5.41 -6.99 -4.45
C THR A 57 -6.22 -6.18 -3.44
N GLU A 58 -7.28 -5.49 -3.87
CA GLU A 58 -8.19 -4.75 -2.98
C GLU A 58 -8.85 -5.67 -1.94
N ALA A 59 -9.34 -6.84 -2.37
CA ALA A 59 -9.94 -7.83 -1.48
C ALA A 59 -8.91 -8.42 -0.50
N ALA A 60 -7.68 -8.68 -0.94
CA ALA A 60 -6.60 -9.14 -0.08
C ALA A 60 -6.23 -8.11 0.99
N ILE A 61 -6.13 -6.83 0.60
CA ILE A 61 -5.88 -5.72 1.53
C ILE A 61 -6.99 -5.66 2.60
N ARG A 62 -8.27 -5.74 2.20
CA ARG A 62 -9.40 -5.73 3.14
C ARG A 62 -9.33 -6.89 4.13
N ARG A 63 -9.02 -8.10 3.66
CA ARG A 63 -8.89 -9.30 4.53
C ARG A 63 -7.74 -9.15 5.54
N LEU A 64 -6.61 -8.60 5.10
CA LEU A 64 -5.46 -8.37 5.98
C LEU A 64 -5.80 -7.34 7.06
N GLN A 65 -6.43 -6.23 6.68
CA GLN A 65 -6.86 -5.19 7.63
C GLN A 65 -7.86 -5.73 8.65
N GLU A 66 -8.80 -6.58 8.24
CA GLU A 66 -9.75 -7.24 9.15
C GLU A 66 -9.02 -8.13 10.17
N ARG A 67 -8.08 -8.96 9.71
CA ARG A 67 -7.27 -9.82 10.57
C ARG A 67 -6.43 -9.03 11.57
N SER A 68 -5.91 -7.87 11.16
CA SER A 68 -5.15 -6.98 12.05
C SER A 68 -6.05 -6.35 13.12
N LYS A 69 -7.27 -5.93 12.77
CA LYS A 69 -8.21 -5.32 13.74
C LYS A 69 -8.61 -6.28 14.86
N THR A 70 -8.86 -7.55 14.55
CA THR A 70 -9.24 -8.54 15.58
C THR A 70 -8.08 -8.88 16.52
N SER A 71 -6.83 -8.67 16.10
CA SER A 71 -5.64 -8.96 16.90
C SER A 71 -5.33 -7.90 17.98
N HIS A 72 -5.84 -6.67 17.84
CA HIS A 72 -5.58 -5.58 18.80
C HIS A 72 -6.61 -5.46 19.94
N HIS A 73 -7.73 -6.19 19.89
CA HIS A 73 -8.73 -6.22 20.96
C HIS A 73 -8.56 -7.41 21.93
N GLY A 74 -7.57 -8.28 21.71
CA GLY A 74 -7.34 -9.48 22.53
C GLY A 74 -6.20 -9.39 23.54
N SER A 75 -5.51 -8.26 23.67
CA SER A 75 -4.37 -8.11 24.61
C SER A 75 -4.50 -6.91 25.57
N ARG A 76 -5.71 -6.41 25.80
CA ARG A 76 -5.99 -5.37 26.82
C ARG A 76 -7.04 -5.76 27.87
N SER A 77 -7.28 -7.05 28.09
CA SER A 77 -8.12 -7.50 29.22
C SER A 77 -7.50 -8.72 29.91
N ALA A 78 -6.53 -8.43 30.77
CA ALA A 78 -6.23 -9.25 31.94
C ALA A 78 -5.53 -8.36 32.98
N SER A 79 -6.26 -7.38 33.51
CA SER A 79 -5.97 -6.68 34.77
C SER A 79 -7.23 -5.94 35.21
N GLU A 80 -8.22 -6.70 35.67
CA GLU A 80 -9.27 -6.14 36.51
C GLU A 80 -8.71 -6.03 37.93
N THR A 81 -8.43 -4.81 38.38
CA THR A 81 -8.48 -4.49 39.81
C THR A 81 -9.29 -3.21 39.95
N SER A 82 -10.55 -3.39 40.31
CA SER A 82 -11.49 -2.34 40.68
C SER A 82 -11.13 -1.70 42.02
N ARG A 83 -11.72 -0.51 42.24
CA ARG A 83 -11.84 0.30 43.48
C ARG A 83 -10.68 1.27 43.72
N GLU A 84 -10.86 2.54 44.06
CA GLU A 84 -12.03 3.38 44.31
C GLU A 84 -11.57 4.85 44.20
N THR A 85 -12.50 5.74 43.83
CA THR A 85 -12.73 7.09 44.38
C THR A 85 -11.54 7.95 44.81
N GLY A 86 -11.34 9.09 44.12
CA GLY A 86 -10.60 10.22 44.71
C GLY A 86 -10.03 11.21 43.70
N SER A 87 -10.60 12.41 43.70
CA SER A 87 -10.20 13.62 42.97
C SER A 87 -8.72 14.02 43.14
N PRO A 88 -8.16 14.88 42.26
CA PRO A 88 -6.74 15.13 42.14
C PRO A 88 -6.26 16.05 43.27
N VAL A 89 -5.20 15.64 43.98
CA VAL A 89 -4.39 16.56 44.78
C VAL A 89 -2.93 16.43 44.40
N ASN A 90 -2.45 17.58 43.95
CA ASN A 90 -1.11 17.98 43.59
C ASN A 90 -0.14 17.78 44.77
N GLU A 91 1.09 17.31 44.46
CA GLU A 91 2.35 17.51 45.23
C GLU A 91 2.45 16.85 46.64
N LEU A 92 3.51 16.17 47.09
CA LEU A 92 4.98 16.29 46.95
C LEU A 92 5.63 15.03 47.62
N PRO A 93 6.96 14.86 47.75
CA PRO A 93 7.67 13.60 47.51
C PRO A 93 8.23 12.95 48.80
N TYR A 94 8.98 11.86 48.60
CA TYR A 94 10.11 11.40 49.41
C TYR A 94 9.88 10.17 50.32
N LEU A 95 10.82 9.22 50.17
CA LEU A 95 11.22 8.08 51.02
C LEU A 95 10.54 6.71 50.83
N THR A 96 11.26 5.85 50.10
CA THR A 96 11.38 4.39 50.29
C THR A 96 11.91 4.10 51.71
N PRO A 97 11.58 3.00 52.44
CA PRO A 97 11.90 1.60 52.07
C PRO A 97 10.86 0.48 52.41
N LEU A 98 10.97 -0.66 51.70
CA LEU A 98 10.39 -2.00 51.93
C LEU A 98 10.69 -2.57 53.35
N PRO A 99 10.25 -3.79 53.78
CA PRO A 99 9.21 -4.76 53.34
C PRO A 99 8.32 -5.21 54.55
N HIS A 100 7.63 -6.37 54.48
CA HIS A 100 7.43 -7.39 55.57
C HIS A 100 5.97 -7.82 55.92
N VAL A 101 5.68 -9.07 55.50
CA VAL A 101 4.76 -10.14 56.02
C VAL A 101 3.25 -9.85 56.06
N GLY A 102 2.39 -10.80 55.64
CA GLY A 102 1.98 -11.99 56.42
C GLY A 102 0.91 -11.54 57.43
N ASP A 103 -0.29 -12.09 57.54
CA ASP A 103 -0.69 -13.49 57.60
C ASP A 103 -2.22 -13.57 57.49
N ALA A 104 -2.73 -14.81 57.43
CA ALA A 104 -4.09 -15.34 57.56
C ALA A 104 -5.20 -14.43 58.14
N ASN A 105 -6.49 -14.69 57.90
CA ASN A 105 -7.15 -15.94 58.26
C ASN A 105 -8.67 -15.86 57.97
N LEU A 106 -9.30 -17.04 58.02
CA LEU A 106 -10.70 -17.33 58.39
C LEU A 106 -11.80 -17.21 57.34
N ASP A 107 -12.10 -18.39 56.77
CA ASP A 107 -13.45 -18.90 56.46
C ASP A 107 -14.52 -18.50 57.50
N PRO A 108 -15.80 -18.35 57.11
CA PRO A 108 -16.70 -19.50 57.31
C PRO A 108 -17.84 -19.66 56.28
N LYS A 109 -18.02 -20.92 55.87
CA LYS A 109 -19.21 -21.80 56.02
C LYS A 109 -20.60 -21.30 55.56
N GLY A 110 -21.18 -22.10 54.66
CA GLY A 110 -22.62 -22.27 54.41
C GLY A 110 -22.87 -23.52 53.59
#